data_AF-A0A3A9GGF3-F1
#
_entry.id   AF-A0A3A9GGF3-F1
#
_cell.length_a   1.000
_cell.length_b   1.000
_cell.length_c   1.000
_cell.angle_alpha   90.00
_cell.angle_beta   90.00
_cell.angle_gamma   90.00
#
_symmetry.space_group_name_H-M   'P 1'
#
loop_
_entity.id
_entity.type
_entity.pdbx_description
1 polymer ?
#
loop_
_entity_poly.entity_id
_entity_poly.type
_entity_poly.pdbx_seq_one_letter_code
_entity_poly.pdbx_strand_id
1 'polypeptide(L)'
;MPINISNHARKRMRERCGFNKKAGERMARKAFHEGITHAHTKGNLNKWVTSLFFKAKKADNIRLYGDYAYIFCGEVLVTVIVIPASLKKDLKSMLR
;
A
#
# COMPACT_ATOMS: atom_id res chain seq x y z
N MET A 1 -1.53 -16.18 -7.31
CA MET A 1 -2.83 -16.06 -6.62
C MET A 1 -3.50 -14.77 -7.08
N PRO A 2 -4.80 -14.77 -7.43
CA PRO A 2 -5.50 -13.57 -7.84
C PRO A 2 -5.80 -12.67 -6.64
N ILE A 3 -5.48 -11.37 -6.74
CA ILE A 3 -5.83 -10.37 -5.71
C ILE A 3 -7.16 -9.73 -6.08
N ASN A 4 -8.09 -9.68 -5.13
CA ASN A 4 -9.37 -9.01 -5.33
C ASN A 4 -9.22 -7.51 -5.07
N ILE A 5 -9.69 -6.66 -5.98
CA ILE A 5 -9.64 -5.20 -5.83
C ILE A 5 -11.06 -4.70 -5.65
N SER A 6 -11.35 -4.14 -4.48
CA SER A 6 -12.65 -3.53 -4.19
C SER A 6 -12.96 -2.36 -5.13
N ASN A 7 -14.24 -2.06 -5.33
CA ASN A 7 -14.66 -0.90 -6.14
C ASN A 7 -14.08 0.41 -5.59
N HIS A 8 -13.99 0.54 -4.26
CA HIS A 8 -13.36 1.68 -3.62
C HIS A 8 -11.88 1.79 -3.99
N ALA A 9 -11.13 0.69 -3.88
CA ALA A 9 -9.72 0.66 -4.27
C ALA A 9 -9.53 1.01 -5.76
N ARG A 10 -10.35 0.46 -6.67
CA ARG A 10 -10.28 0.79 -8.10
C ARG A 10 -10.43 2.29 -8.35
N LYS A 11 -11.41 2.92 -7.70
CA LYS A 11 -11.61 4.38 -7.78
C LYS A 11 -10.38 5.13 -7.25
N ARG A 12 -9.86 4.75 -6.09
CA ARG A 12 -8.69 5.38 -5.46
C ARG A 12 -7.41 5.22 -6.28
N MET A 13 -7.20 4.07 -6.91
CA MET A 13 -6.05 3.83 -7.79
C MET A 13 -6.08 4.71 -9.04
N ARG A 14 -7.27 4.93 -9.62
CA ARG A 14 -7.43 5.88 -10.72
C ARG A 14 -7.17 7.32 -10.27
N GLU A 15 -7.79 7.73 -9.16
CA GLU A 15 -7.69 9.11 -8.63
C GLU A 15 -6.28 9.48 -8.13
N ARG A 16 -5.61 8.56 -7.42
CA ARG A 16 -4.35 8.85 -6.70
C ARG A 16 -3.11 8.37 -7.43
N CYS A 17 -3.24 7.34 -8.26
CA CYS A 17 -2.11 6.72 -8.95
C CYS A 17 -2.16 6.91 -10.48
N GLY A 18 -3.29 7.37 -11.03
CA GLY A 18 -3.48 7.46 -12.48
C GLY A 18 -3.57 6.09 -13.16
N PHE A 19 -3.79 5.00 -12.40
CA PHE A 19 -3.77 3.66 -12.96
C PHE A 19 -5.07 3.33 -13.69
N ASN A 20 -4.94 2.82 -14.92
CA ASN A 20 -6.02 2.09 -15.58
C ASN A 20 -6.21 0.69 -14.93
N LYS A 21 -7.28 -0.01 -15.29
CA LYS A 21 -7.65 -1.30 -14.69
C LYS A 21 -6.50 -2.33 -14.69
N LYS A 22 -5.89 -2.58 -15.86
CA LYS A 22 -4.81 -3.57 -16.03
C LYS A 22 -3.55 -3.18 -15.25
N ALA A 23 -3.20 -1.89 -15.24
CA ALA A 23 -2.09 -1.39 -14.45
C ALA A 23 -2.37 -1.55 -12.95
N GLY A 24 -3.58 -1.21 -12.50
CA GLY A 24 -3.98 -1.34 -11.10
C GLY A 24 -3.92 -2.78 -10.60
N GLU A 25 -4.43 -3.73 -11.38
CA GLU A 25 -4.34 -5.17 -11.07
C GLU A 25 -2.90 -5.65 -10.96
N ARG A 26 -2.04 -5.27 -11.91
CA ARG A 26 -0.62 -5.60 -11.86
C ARG A 26 0.07 -5.02 -10.63
N MET A 27 -0.19 -3.76 -10.29
CA MET A 27 0.44 -3.08 -9.17
C MET A 27 -0.05 -3.60 -7.82
N ALA A 28 -1.34 -3.92 -7.68
CA ALA A 28 -1.88 -4.55 -6.48
C ALA A 28 -1.23 -5.91 -6.21
N ARG A 29 -1.07 -6.74 -7.25
CA ARG A 29 -0.39 -8.03 -7.14
C ARG A 29 1.06 -7.89 -6.72
N LYS A 30 1.79 -6.97 -7.34
CA LYS A 30 3.18 -6.68 -6.97
C LYS A 30 3.30 -6.21 -5.52
N ALA A 31 2.48 -5.24 -5.11
CA ALA A 31 2.47 -4.74 -3.75
C ALA A 31 2.17 -5.85 -2.73
N PHE A 32 1.21 -6.74 -3.03
CA PHE A 32 0.87 -7.84 -2.14
C PHE A 32 2.03 -8.81 -1.89
N HIS A 33 2.76 -9.19 -2.95
CA HIS A 33 3.82 -10.19 -2.87
C HIS A 33 5.20 -9.60 -2.53
N GLU A 34 5.54 -8.46 -3.12
CA GLU A 34 6.87 -7.85 -3.06
C GLU A 34 6.93 -6.63 -2.13
N GLY A 35 5.78 -6.11 -1.69
CA GLY A 35 5.73 -4.90 -0.88
C GLY A 35 6.30 -5.08 0.53
N ILE A 36 7.00 -4.04 0.99
CA ILE A 36 7.54 -3.96 2.35
C ILE A 36 6.37 -4.02 3.33
N THR A 37 6.44 -4.96 4.28
CA THR A 37 5.44 -5.13 5.32
C THR A 37 5.59 -4.07 6.40
N HIS A 38 4.53 -3.85 7.17
CA HIS A 38 4.58 -3.02 8.38
C HIS A 38 5.73 -3.45 9.32
N ALA A 39 5.93 -4.75 9.54
CA ALA A 39 6.98 -5.30 10.39
C ALA A 39 8.42 -4.92 9.96
N HIS A 40 8.65 -4.71 8.66
CA HIS A 40 9.96 -4.32 8.14
C HIS A 40 10.23 -2.80 8.26
N THR A 41 9.19 -1.99 8.50
CA THR A 41 9.36 -0.54 8.61
C THR A 41 9.93 -0.13 9.97
N LYS A 42 10.73 0.94 10.01
CA LYS A 42 11.36 1.50 11.23
C LYS A 42 11.14 3.01 11.32
N GLY A 43 11.42 3.59 12.50
CA GLY A 43 11.45 5.03 12.71
C GLY A 43 10.13 5.75 12.34
N ASN A 44 10.25 6.89 11.63
CA ASN A 44 9.10 7.70 11.25
C ASN A 44 8.17 6.99 10.26
N LEU A 45 8.73 6.18 9.35
CA LEU A 45 7.94 5.37 8.43
C LEU A 45 7.06 4.37 9.18
N ASN A 46 7.60 3.69 10.21
CA ASN A 46 6.82 2.78 11.03
C ASN A 46 5.67 3.50 11.75
N LYS A 47 5.94 4.64 12.39
CA LYS A 47 4.91 5.46 13.05
C LYS A 47 3.77 5.82 12.09
N TRP A 48 4.11 6.20 10.86
CA TRP A 48 3.12 6.52 9.85
C TRP A 48 2.29 5.30 9.43
N VAL A 49 2.92 4.15 9.15
CA VAL A 49 2.21 2.91 8.80
C VAL A 49 1.31 2.46 9.95
N THR A 50 1.79 2.51 11.19
CA THR A 50 0.99 2.23 12.39
C THR A 50 -0.24 3.14 12.48
N SER A 51 -0.11 4.43 12.13
CA SER A 51 -1.25 5.33 12.09
C SER A 51 -2.29 4.96 11.02
N LEU A 52 -1.85 4.39 9.88
CA LEU A 52 -2.76 3.88 8.85
C LEU A 52 -3.51 2.64 9.34
N PHE A 53 -2.81 1.74 10.04
CA PHE A 53 -3.41 0.55 10.64
C PHE A 53 -4.56 0.91 11.59
N PHE A 54 -4.34 1.86 12.51
CA PHE A 54 -5.39 2.30 13.43
C PHE A 54 -6.59 2.97 12.72
N LYS A 55 -6.36 3.67 11.60
CA LYS A 55 -7.45 4.28 10.81
C LYS A 55 -8.23 3.24 10.02
N ALA A 56 -7.56 2.20 9.54
CA ALA A 56 -8.15 1.13 8.76
C ALA A 56 -8.54 -0.03 9.69
N LYS A 57 -9.61 0.14 10.47
CA LYS A 57 -10.08 -0.82 11.51
C LYS A 57 -10.18 -2.30 11.10
N LYS A 58 -10.24 -2.60 9.81
CA LYS A 58 -10.31 -3.97 9.24
C LYS A 58 -9.09 -4.35 8.40
N ALA A 59 -8.09 -3.48 8.27
CA ALA A 59 -6.89 -3.80 7.52
C ALA A 59 -5.96 -4.63 8.39
N ASP A 60 -5.55 -5.77 7.88
CA ASP A 60 -4.60 -6.69 8.51
C ASP A 60 -3.24 -6.69 7.80
N ASN A 61 -3.20 -6.20 6.55
CA ASN A 61 -2.03 -6.32 5.69
C ASN A 61 -1.76 -4.99 4.95
N ILE A 62 -0.79 -4.23 5.44
CA ILE A 62 -0.31 -3.01 4.78
C ILE A 62 1.02 -3.30 4.08
N ARG A 63 1.07 -2.94 2.79
CA ARG A 63 2.24 -3.14 1.92
C ARG A 63 2.68 -1.82 1.31
N LEU A 64 3.95 -1.47 1.47
CA LEU A 64 4.55 -0.33 0.80
C LEU A 64 5.22 -0.79 -0.49
N TYR A 65 4.83 -0.18 -1.61
CA TYR A 65 5.41 -0.52 -2.92
C TYR A 65 5.42 0.70 -3.84
N GLY A 66 6.59 1.00 -4.41
CA GLY A 66 6.81 2.24 -5.15
C GLY A 66 6.52 3.46 -4.28
N ASP A 67 5.64 4.34 -4.75
CA ASP A 67 5.25 5.56 -4.05
C ASP A 67 3.99 5.43 -3.19
N TYR A 68 3.45 4.21 -3.03
CA TYR A 68 2.12 4.01 -2.43
C TYR A 68 2.12 2.96 -1.33
N ALA A 69 1.25 3.20 -0.34
CA ALA A 69 0.82 2.23 0.64
C ALA A 69 -0.48 1.57 0.17
N TYR A 70 -0.45 0.25 0.03
CA TYR A 70 -1.59 -0.59 -0.34
C TYR A 70 -2.13 -1.23 0.93
N ILE A 71 -3.43 -1.04 1.18
CA ILE A 71 -4.08 -1.49 2.41
C ILE A 71 -5.06 -2.62 2.06
N PHE A 72 -4.72 -3.82 2.52
CA PHE A 72 -5.48 -5.04 2.29
C PHE A 72 -6.25 -5.48 3.54
N CYS A 73 -7.34 -6.21 3.29
CA CYS A 73 -8.05 -7.04 4.26
C CYS A 73 -8.01 -8.46 3.70
N GLY A 74 -7.15 -9.32 4.26
CA GLY A 74 -6.77 -10.59 3.62
C GLY A 74 -6.19 -10.35 2.23
N GLU A 75 -6.79 -10.96 1.21
CA GLU A 75 -6.40 -10.83 -0.21
C GLU A 75 -7.18 -9.74 -0.97
N VAL A 76 -7.96 -8.92 -0.26
CA VAL A 76 -8.78 -7.86 -0.86
C VAL A 76 -8.11 -6.50 -0.67
N LEU A 77 -7.75 -5.83 -1.77
CA LEU A 77 -7.29 -4.44 -1.73
C LEU A 77 -8.47 -3.51 -1.44
N VAL A 78 -8.39 -2.81 -0.30
CA VAL A 78 -9.43 -1.89 0.18
C VAL A 78 -9.15 -0.47 -0.26
N THR A 79 -7.91 0.01 -0.13
CA THR A 79 -7.54 1.37 -0.54
C THR A 79 -6.04 1.51 -0.81
N VAL A 80 -5.64 2.61 -1.45
CA VAL A 80 -4.26 2.95 -1.76
C VAL A 80 -3.99 4.40 -1.36
N ILE A 81 -2.89 4.67 -0.67
CA ILE A 81 -2.51 5.99 -0.14
C ILE A 81 -1.12 6.37 -0.66
N VAL A 82 -0.93 7.63 -1.03
CA VAL A 82 0.39 8.15 -1.42
C VAL A 82 1.28 8.24 -0.19
N ILE A 83 2.51 7.73 -0.30
CA ILE A 83 3.50 7.86 0.77
C ILE A 83 3.97 9.33 0.83
N PRO A 84 3.91 9.98 1.99
CA PRO A 84 4.39 11.35 2.16
C PRO A 84 5.83 11.52 1.66
N ALA A 85 6.11 12.64 0.97
CA ALA A 85 7.43 12.90 0.39
C ALA A 85 8.56 12.83 1.43
N SER A 86 8.30 13.32 2.66
CA SER A 86 9.23 13.27 3.79
C SER A 86 9.63 11.85 4.19
N LEU A 87 8.78 10.85 3.94
CA LEU A 87 9.01 9.44 4.31
C LEU A 87 9.61 8.62 3.16
N LYS A 88 9.74 9.18 1.95
CA LYS A 88 10.32 8.45 0.81
C LYS A 88 11.80 8.11 1.02
N LYS A 89 12.54 8.97 1.73
CA LYS A 89 13.95 8.70 2.08
C LYS A 89 14.06 7.47 3.00
N ASP A 90 13.17 7.39 4.00
CA ASP A 90 13.12 6.27 4.93
C ASP A 90 12.79 4.97 4.18
N LEU A 91 11.80 5.00 3.28
CA LEU A 91 11.45 3.85 2.45
C LEU A 91 12.62 3.37 1.58
N LYS A 92 13.32 4.29 0.90
CA LYS A 92 14.48 3.95 0.06
C LYS A 92 15.60 3.28 0.85
N SER A 93 15.80 3.66 2.11
CA SER A 93 16.81 3.04 2.96
C SER A 93 16.51 1.59 3.33
N MET A 94 15.25 1.14 3.16
CA MET A 94 14.81 -0.23 3.41
C MET A 94 14.94 -1.14 2.17
N LEU A 95 15.18 -0.57 0.99
CA LEU A 95 15.30 -1.30 -0.29
C LEU A 95 16.76 -1.64 -0.64
N ARG A 96 17.65 -1.72 0.37
CA ARG A 96 19.07 -2.02 0.19
C ARG A 96 19.32 -3.45 -0.24
#